data_AF-A0A947DL32-F1
#
_entry.id   AF-A0A947DL32-F1
#
_cell.length_a   1.000
_cell.length_b   1.000
_cell.length_c   1.000
_cell.angle_alpha   90.00
_cell.angle_beta   90.00
_cell.angle_gamma   90.00
#
_symmetry.space_group_name_H-M   'P 1'
#
loop_
_entity.id
_entity.type
_entity.pdbx_description
1 polymer ?
#
loop_
_entity_poly.entity_id
_entity_poly.type
_entity_poly.pdbx_seq_one_letter_code
_entity_poly.pdbx_strand_id
1 'polypeptide(L)'
;MIEAAEAWLPEAALTDAAMTGELGGILCAWSAHWLRGGPIIDVSMRMDASETGARDRGLVYADDPEAVVLSTTPRGEVAIALAMLGLPLRWLRLKPADIGVLRAFTAAAMADLAVRLCPLISDRPLALSPYLEAPRLGPRPARVVCASMQWTGAPDALQLHMSRGCAAAARKRLCRDVRQGRPLESRSGAIARQVVKVGAYVGAGGAELAELCSLDVGDVLVLDRGVGAAFELTVDGARTDRPCAFGDVAPAGSSIAAANVRVA
;
A
#
# COMPACT_ATOMS: atom_id res chain seq x y z
N MET A 1 -11.96 -11.03 -6.19
CA MET A 1 -11.21 -11.07 -4.90
C MET A 1 -9.78 -10.49 -5.06
N ILE A 2 -9.64 -9.38 -5.80
CA ILE A 2 -8.34 -8.72 -6.06
C ILE A 2 -8.28 -7.35 -5.32
N GLU A 3 -9.44 -6.70 -5.12
CA GLU A 3 -9.57 -5.40 -4.45
C GLU A 3 -9.01 -5.35 -3.01
N ALA A 4 -9.14 -6.43 -2.23
CA ALA A 4 -8.67 -6.44 -0.85
C ALA A 4 -7.13 -6.42 -0.72
N ALA A 5 -6.41 -6.89 -1.74
CA ALA A 5 -4.94 -6.94 -1.76
C ALA A 5 -4.29 -5.66 -2.36
N GLU A 6 -5.10 -4.74 -2.89
CA GLU A 6 -4.69 -3.39 -3.28
C GLU A 6 -4.80 -2.37 -2.12
N ALA A 7 -5.62 -2.68 -1.12
CA ALA A 7 -5.97 -1.75 -0.03
C ALA A 7 -4.81 -1.44 0.95
N TRP A 8 -3.72 -2.22 0.96
CA TRP A 8 -2.68 -2.11 1.99
C TRP A 8 -1.44 -1.31 1.59
N LEU A 9 -1.22 -1.01 0.30
CA LEU A 9 -0.06 -0.23 -0.13
C LEU A 9 -0.38 1.28 -0.05
N PRO A 10 0.36 2.05 0.78
CA PRO A 10 0.25 3.50 0.83
C PRO A 10 0.61 4.11 -0.52
N GLU A 11 -0.01 5.24 -0.88
CA GLU A 11 0.29 5.91 -2.16
C GLU A 11 1.76 6.32 -2.27
N ALA A 12 2.36 6.76 -1.16
CA ALA A 12 3.78 7.10 -1.11
C ALA A 12 4.70 5.93 -1.48
N ALA A 13 4.27 4.68 -1.28
CA ALA A 13 5.04 3.50 -1.66
C ALA A 13 5.01 3.22 -3.17
N LEU A 14 4.07 3.83 -3.91
CA LEU A 14 3.97 3.70 -5.38
C LEU A 14 4.89 4.69 -6.11
N THR A 15 5.37 5.72 -5.42
CA THR A 15 6.27 6.76 -5.95
C THR A 15 7.53 6.89 -5.09
N ASP A 16 7.92 5.83 -4.38
CA ASP A 16 9.07 5.84 -3.48
C ASP A 16 10.41 5.82 -4.24
N ALA A 17 11.51 6.06 -3.51
CA ALA A 17 12.86 6.11 -4.07
C ALA A 17 13.30 4.77 -4.71
N ALA A 18 12.74 3.65 -4.27
CA ALA A 18 13.04 2.34 -4.85
C ALA A 18 12.40 2.20 -6.24
N MET A 19 11.14 2.60 -6.37
CA MET A 19 10.42 2.60 -7.64
C MET A 19 11.06 3.60 -8.64
N THR A 20 11.38 4.82 -8.20
CA THR A 20 12.05 5.81 -9.05
C THR A 20 13.47 5.36 -9.43
N GLY A 21 14.20 4.76 -8.49
CA GLY A 21 15.55 4.24 -8.72
C GLY A 21 15.58 3.13 -9.76
N GLU A 22 14.68 2.15 -9.68
CA GLU A 22 14.62 1.05 -10.66
C GLU A 22 14.27 1.55 -12.06
N LEU A 23 13.22 2.39 -12.16
CA LEU A 23 12.85 3.01 -13.44
C LEU A 23 14.02 3.84 -13.99
N GLY A 24 14.70 4.60 -13.13
CA GLY A 24 15.93 5.33 -13.47
C GLY A 24 17.01 4.44 -14.04
N GLY A 25 17.25 3.26 -13.45
CA GLY A 25 18.21 2.28 -13.95
C GLY A 25 17.88 1.78 -15.36
N ILE A 26 16.63 1.38 -15.59
CA ILE A 26 16.15 0.92 -16.91
C ILE A 26 16.32 2.03 -17.96
N LEU A 27 15.93 3.26 -17.61
CA LEU A 27 16.00 4.41 -18.50
C LEU A 27 17.42 4.87 -18.79
N CYS A 28 18.31 4.82 -17.79
CA CYS A 28 19.73 5.10 -17.98
C CYS A 28 20.36 4.09 -18.94
N ALA A 29 20.08 2.80 -18.77
CA ALA A 29 20.56 1.75 -19.68
C ALA A 29 19.99 1.87 -21.10
N TRP A 30 18.69 2.15 -21.22
CA TRP A 30 18.04 2.40 -22.51
C TRP A 30 18.62 3.63 -23.22
N SER A 31 18.76 4.74 -22.50
CA SER A 31 19.28 5.99 -23.07
C SER A 31 20.74 5.88 -23.45
N ALA A 32 21.57 5.15 -22.69
CA ALA A 32 22.94 4.85 -23.07
C ALA A 32 23.03 3.99 -24.35
N HIS A 33 22.02 3.15 -24.62
CA HIS A 33 21.96 2.34 -25.84
C HIS A 33 21.56 3.15 -27.07
N TRP A 34 20.56 4.03 -26.94
CA TRP A 34 19.96 4.74 -28.07
C TRP A 34 20.51 6.15 -28.30
N LEU A 35 20.89 6.87 -27.24
CA LEU A 35 21.19 8.31 -27.30
C LEU A 35 22.70 8.57 -27.29
N ARG A 36 23.17 9.37 -28.25
CA ARG A 36 24.57 9.82 -28.30
C ARG A 36 24.87 10.97 -27.34
N GLY A 37 23.86 11.70 -26.90
CA GLY A 37 23.96 12.90 -26.06
C GLY A 37 24.14 12.67 -24.56
N GLY A 38 24.27 11.42 -24.11
CA GLY A 38 24.33 11.05 -22.69
C GLY A 38 23.00 10.57 -22.12
N PRO A 39 23.01 9.95 -20.92
CA PRO A 39 21.84 9.29 -20.36
C PRO A 39 20.79 10.28 -19.85
N ILE A 40 19.55 9.79 -19.69
CA ILE A 40 18.48 10.48 -18.94
C ILE A 40 18.97 10.73 -17.51
N ILE A 41 18.75 11.96 -17.01
CA ILE A 41 19.37 12.43 -15.77
C ILE A 41 18.38 12.42 -14.61
N ASP A 42 17.08 12.54 -14.89
CA ASP A 42 16.08 12.61 -13.82
C ASP A 42 14.79 11.86 -14.17
N VAL A 43 14.30 11.12 -13.18
CA VAL A 43 13.03 10.39 -13.18
C VAL A 43 12.25 10.82 -11.95
N SER A 44 11.20 11.59 -12.19
CA SER A 44 10.27 12.01 -11.13
C SER A 44 8.97 11.24 -11.27
N MET A 45 8.45 10.75 -10.15
CA MET A 45 7.16 10.08 -10.09
C MET A 45 6.19 10.88 -9.24
N ARG A 46 4.94 10.96 -9.69
CA ARG A 46 3.86 11.58 -8.95
C ARG A 46 2.57 10.81 -9.11
N MET A 47 1.75 10.87 -8.07
CA MET A 47 0.33 10.56 -8.18
C MET A 47 -0.34 11.74 -8.88
N ASP A 48 -0.93 11.51 -10.05
CA ASP A 48 -1.78 12.51 -10.69
C ASP A 48 -3.23 12.21 -10.29
N ALA A 49 -3.77 13.06 -9.41
CA ALA A 49 -5.16 13.03 -8.98
C ALA A 49 -5.89 14.19 -9.66
N SER A 50 -6.09 14.13 -10.98
CA SER A 50 -6.65 15.29 -11.67
C SER A 50 -7.30 14.93 -13.01
N GLU A 51 -8.62 15.14 -13.05
CA GLU A 51 -9.42 15.27 -14.27
C GLU A 51 -8.93 16.42 -15.18
N THR A 52 -8.13 17.37 -14.69
CA THR A 52 -7.70 18.58 -15.41
C THR A 52 -6.31 18.44 -16.05
N GLY A 53 -5.31 17.88 -15.35
CA GLY A 53 -3.97 17.66 -15.91
C GLY A 53 -3.92 16.55 -16.97
N ALA A 54 -4.82 15.57 -16.85
CA ALA A 54 -5.00 14.48 -17.80
C ALA A 54 -5.73 14.93 -19.08
N ARG A 55 -6.72 15.84 -18.96
CA ARG A 55 -7.43 16.46 -20.10
C ARG A 55 -6.53 17.38 -20.93
N ASP A 56 -5.73 18.23 -20.30
CA ASP A 56 -4.80 19.14 -21.01
C ASP A 56 -3.67 18.41 -21.73
N ARG A 57 -3.37 17.18 -21.31
CA ARG A 57 -2.36 16.31 -21.89
C ARG A 57 -2.95 15.17 -22.72
N GLY A 58 -4.26 15.19 -23.00
CA GLY A 58 -4.92 14.12 -23.78
C GLY A 58 -4.59 12.71 -23.29
N LEU A 59 -4.41 12.51 -21.98
CA LEU A 59 -4.13 11.22 -21.35
C LEU A 59 -5.39 10.77 -20.63
N VAL A 60 -5.95 9.66 -21.07
CA VAL A 60 -7.31 9.26 -20.73
C VAL A 60 -7.27 7.74 -20.63
N TYR A 61 -7.08 7.24 -19.41
CA TYR A 61 -7.11 5.82 -19.11
C TYR A 61 -8.57 5.39 -19.06
N ALA A 62 -8.96 4.42 -19.90
CA ALA A 62 -10.17 3.66 -19.64
C ALA A 62 -10.07 3.02 -18.24
N ASP A 63 -11.20 2.62 -17.64
CA ASP A 63 -11.28 1.91 -16.35
C ASP A 63 -10.56 0.53 -16.35
N ASP A 64 -9.54 0.33 -17.18
CA ASP A 64 -8.71 -0.85 -17.22
C ASP A 64 -7.70 -0.80 -16.05
N PRO A 65 -7.87 -1.69 -15.05
CA PRO A 65 -6.97 -1.79 -13.91
C PRO A 65 -5.54 -2.20 -14.31
N GLU A 66 -5.32 -2.64 -15.55
CA GLU A 66 -4.03 -3.05 -16.10
C GLU A 66 -3.47 -2.06 -17.14
N ALA A 67 -4.02 -0.85 -17.23
CA ALA A 67 -3.60 0.13 -18.23
C ALA A 67 -2.19 0.66 -17.95
N VAL A 68 -1.31 0.54 -18.96
CA VAL A 68 0.02 1.15 -18.99
C VAL A 68 0.24 1.78 -20.35
N VAL A 69 0.63 3.05 -20.37
CA VAL A 69 0.89 3.80 -21.59
C VAL A 69 2.23 4.50 -21.49
N LEU A 70 3.08 4.24 -22.47
CA LEU A 70 4.30 5.00 -22.70
C LEU A 70 4.02 6.02 -23.81
N SER A 71 4.21 7.30 -23.51
CA SER A 71 3.87 8.40 -24.41
C SER A 71 5.00 9.42 -24.55
N THR A 72 5.01 10.10 -25.68
CA THR A 72 5.94 11.19 -26.01
C THR A 72 5.16 12.33 -26.63
N THR A 73 5.63 13.57 -26.41
CA THR A 73 5.10 14.73 -27.12
C THR A 73 5.67 14.76 -28.55
N PRO A 74 5.04 15.44 -29.52
CA PRO A 74 5.61 15.57 -30.87
C PRO A 74 6.98 16.24 -30.89
N ARG A 75 7.21 17.18 -29.96
CA ARG A 75 8.51 17.81 -29.74
C ARG A 75 9.50 16.83 -29.10
N GLY A 76 9.02 15.99 -28.17
CA GLY A 76 9.77 14.88 -27.58
C GLY A 76 10.24 13.88 -28.63
N GLU A 77 9.39 13.52 -29.60
CA GLU A 77 9.75 12.58 -30.66
C GLU A 77 10.94 13.06 -31.48
N VAL A 78 10.88 14.33 -31.91
CA VAL A 78 11.97 14.95 -32.64
C VAL A 78 13.20 15.08 -31.75
N ALA A 79 13.03 15.40 -30.47
CA ALA A 79 14.15 15.51 -29.53
C ALA A 79 14.87 14.18 -29.31
N ILE A 80 14.15 13.06 -29.19
CA ILE A 80 14.73 11.71 -29.07
C ILE A 80 15.53 11.39 -30.31
N ALA A 81 14.93 11.55 -31.49
CA ALA A 81 15.60 11.23 -32.76
C ALA A 81 16.86 12.08 -32.98
N LEU A 82 16.81 13.39 -32.67
CA LEU A 82 18.00 14.24 -32.76
C LEU A 82 19.07 13.84 -31.75
N ALA A 83 18.69 13.44 -30.53
CA ALA A 83 19.62 12.93 -29.52
C ALA A 83 20.26 11.58 -29.95
N MET A 84 19.51 10.70 -30.63
CA MET A 84 20.06 9.49 -31.25
C MET A 84 21.12 9.81 -32.31
N LEU A 85 20.88 10.86 -33.10
CA LEU A 85 21.81 11.31 -34.15
C LEU A 85 22.98 12.15 -33.61
N GLY A 86 22.96 12.54 -32.34
CA GLY A 86 23.96 13.45 -31.75
C GLY A 86 23.84 14.88 -32.28
N LEU A 87 22.64 15.28 -32.74
CA LEU A 87 22.38 16.58 -33.33
C LEU A 87 21.70 17.52 -32.31
N PRO A 88 22.09 18.81 -32.26
CA PRO A 88 21.47 19.76 -31.35
C PRO A 88 20.06 20.15 -31.83
N LEU A 89 19.11 20.21 -30.89
CA LEU A 89 17.70 20.62 -31.11
C LEU A 89 17.50 21.98 -31.82
N ARG A 90 18.52 22.84 -31.79
CA ARG A 90 18.44 24.26 -32.15
C ARG A 90 18.75 24.58 -33.63
N TRP A 91 19.13 23.60 -34.45
CA TRP A 91 19.87 23.88 -35.70
C TRP A 91 19.24 23.35 -36.99
N LEU A 92 18.09 22.66 -36.95
CA LEU A 92 17.51 22.08 -38.16
C LEU A 92 16.21 22.77 -38.56
N ARG A 93 16.22 23.44 -39.72
CA ARG A 93 14.99 23.67 -40.49
C ARG A 93 14.54 22.32 -41.06
N LEU A 94 13.80 21.56 -40.24
CA LEU A 94 13.28 20.27 -40.64
C LEU A 94 12.13 20.45 -41.63
N LYS A 95 12.21 19.78 -42.77
CA LYS A 95 11.09 19.63 -43.70
C LYS A 95 10.12 18.57 -43.15
N PRO A 96 8.85 18.55 -43.61
CA PRO A 96 7.90 17.51 -43.22
C PRO A 96 8.39 16.07 -43.45
N ALA A 97 9.15 15.85 -44.53
CA ALA A 97 9.76 14.54 -44.82
C ALA A 97 10.81 14.14 -43.77
N ASP A 98 11.62 15.09 -43.29
CA ASP A 98 12.62 14.83 -42.24
C ASP A 98 11.94 14.43 -40.93
N ILE A 99 10.83 15.07 -40.59
CA ILE A 99 10.03 14.74 -39.40
C ILE A 99 9.51 13.30 -39.47
N GLY A 100 9.04 12.85 -40.63
CA GLY A 100 8.58 11.46 -40.81
C GLY A 100 9.67 10.43 -40.53
N VAL A 101 10.89 10.67 -41.03
CA VAL A 101 12.05 9.80 -40.79
C VAL A 101 12.46 9.81 -39.31
N LEU A 102 12.51 11.00 -38.68
CA LEU A 102 12.85 11.12 -37.26
C LEU A 102 11.84 10.37 -36.37
N ARG A 103 10.55 10.42 -36.71
CA ARG A 103 9.52 9.66 -35.98
C ARG A 103 9.70 8.15 -36.08
N ALA A 104 10.13 7.64 -37.22
CA ALA A 104 10.39 6.22 -37.39
C ALA A 104 11.53 5.74 -36.47
N PHE A 105 12.60 6.53 -36.34
CA PHE A 105 13.68 6.24 -35.38
C PHE A 105 13.19 6.25 -33.93
N THR A 106 12.42 7.26 -33.55
CA THR A 106 11.84 7.32 -32.21
C THR A 106 10.91 6.15 -31.94
N ALA A 107 10.06 5.75 -32.89
CA ALA A 107 9.16 4.62 -32.72
C ALA A 107 9.92 3.32 -32.41
N ALA A 108 11.05 3.08 -33.09
CA ALA A 108 11.91 1.93 -32.81
C ALA A 108 12.52 1.99 -31.39
N ALA A 109 13.04 3.15 -30.99
CA ALA A 109 13.61 3.34 -29.66
C ALA A 109 12.56 3.17 -28.55
N MET A 110 11.35 3.68 -28.78
CA MET A 110 10.22 3.56 -27.86
C MET A 110 9.72 2.12 -27.74
N ALA A 111 9.72 1.36 -28.84
CA ALA A 111 9.37 -0.07 -28.82
C ALA A 111 10.36 -0.88 -27.98
N ASP A 112 11.66 -0.61 -28.10
CA ASP A 112 12.67 -1.23 -27.24
C ASP A 112 12.48 -0.84 -25.76
N LEU A 113 12.18 0.43 -25.48
CA LEU A 113 11.88 0.86 -24.10
C LEU A 113 10.67 0.14 -23.52
N ALA A 114 9.60 -0.03 -24.30
CA ALA A 114 8.42 -0.77 -23.88
C ALA A 114 8.74 -2.23 -23.52
N VAL A 115 9.59 -2.89 -24.31
CA VAL A 115 10.07 -4.24 -24.02
C VAL A 115 10.86 -4.29 -22.72
N ARG A 116 11.74 -3.32 -22.46
CA ARG A 116 12.54 -3.26 -21.23
C ARG A 116 11.72 -2.96 -19.98
N LEU A 117 10.69 -2.12 -20.09
CA LEU A 117 9.80 -1.76 -18.99
C LEU A 117 8.77 -2.84 -18.67
N CYS A 118 8.40 -3.67 -19.66
CA CYS A 118 7.37 -4.69 -19.52
C CYS A 118 7.62 -5.60 -18.29
N PRO A 119 8.77 -6.25 -18.09
CA PRO A 119 8.99 -7.16 -16.96
C PRO A 119 8.79 -6.52 -15.58
N LEU A 120 9.04 -5.20 -15.47
CA LEU A 120 8.82 -4.48 -14.23
C LEU A 120 7.34 -4.18 -13.99
N ILE A 121 6.59 -3.80 -15.03
CA ILE A 121 5.28 -3.13 -14.87
C ILE A 121 4.10 -4.04 -15.19
N SER A 122 4.24 -4.93 -16.18
CA SER A 122 3.13 -5.74 -16.69
C SER A 122 3.59 -7.15 -17.10
N ASP A 123 2.69 -8.11 -17.10
CA ASP A 123 2.92 -9.41 -17.75
C ASP A 123 2.49 -9.38 -19.23
N ARG A 124 1.92 -8.27 -19.68
CA ARG A 124 1.48 -8.03 -21.05
C ARG A 124 2.34 -6.96 -21.73
N PRO A 125 2.52 -7.05 -23.06
CA PRO A 125 3.20 -6.02 -23.83
C PRO A 125 2.60 -4.63 -23.55
N LEU A 126 3.46 -3.64 -23.32
CA LEU A 126 3.02 -2.27 -23.08
C LEU A 126 2.44 -1.66 -24.36
N ALA A 127 1.30 -0.99 -24.23
CA ALA A 127 0.74 -0.23 -25.33
C ALA A 127 1.60 1.02 -25.59
N LEU A 128 2.09 1.14 -26.83
CA LEU A 128 2.74 2.36 -27.31
C LEU A 128 1.67 3.29 -27.87
N SER A 129 1.58 4.51 -27.32
CA SER A 129 0.73 5.54 -27.92
C SER A 129 1.62 6.57 -28.62
N PRO A 130 1.70 6.55 -29.96
CA PRO A 130 2.20 7.72 -30.68
C PRO A 130 1.16 8.81 -30.45
N TYR A 131 1.57 9.89 -29.80
CA TYR A 131 0.71 10.99 -29.33
C TYR A 131 -0.09 10.76 -28.05
N LEU A 132 -0.10 11.84 -27.28
CA LEU A 132 -1.02 12.21 -26.20
C LEU A 132 -2.46 12.43 -26.74
N GLU A 133 -3.01 11.50 -27.52
CA GLU A 133 -4.45 11.49 -27.84
C GLU A 133 -5.04 10.17 -27.34
N ALA A 134 -5.44 10.16 -26.09
CA ALA A 134 -6.00 8.99 -25.43
C ALA A 134 -7.52 8.85 -25.68
N PRO A 135 -8.03 7.61 -25.66
CA PRO A 135 -9.44 7.30 -25.83
C PRO A 135 -10.31 7.84 -24.69
N ARG A 136 -11.54 8.27 -24.99
CA ARG A 136 -12.47 8.97 -24.09
C ARG A 136 -12.79 8.20 -22.79
N LEU A 137 -12.83 8.93 -21.65
CA LEU A 137 -13.08 8.42 -20.30
C LEU A 137 -14.56 8.07 -20.05
N GLY A 138 -14.77 7.04 -19.22
CA GLY A 138 -15.99 6.84 -18.42
C GLY A 138 -15.99 7.71 -17.14
N PRO A 139 -17.02 7.60 -16.28
CA PRO A 139 -17.36 8.62 -15.28
C PRO A 139 -16.54 8.65 -13.98
N ARG A 140 -15.41 7.95 -13.84
CA ARG A 140 -14.64 7.90 -12.58
C ARG A 140 -13.18 8.34 -12.75
N PRO A 141 -12.62 9.11 -11.79
CA PRO A 141 -11.20 9.47 -11.81
C PRO A 141 -10.34 8.27 -11.41
N ALA A 142 -9.72 7.61 -12.39
CA ALA A 142 -8.66 6.64 -12.12
C ALA A 142 -7.43 7.39 -11.54
N ARG A 143 -6.94 6.99 -10.36
CA ARG A 143 -5.66 7.50 -9.83
C ARG A 143 -4.52 6.89 -10.64
N VAL A 144 -3.72 7.74 -11.29
CA VAL A 144 -2.63 7.33 -12.21
C VAL A 144 -1.30 7.67 -11.58
N VAL A 145 -0.32 6.79 -11.74
CA VAL A 145 1.09 7.10 -11.45
C VAL A 145 1.76 7.57 -12.73
N CYS A 146 2.31 8.77 -12.71
CA CYS A 146 3.02 9.37 -13.82
C CYS A 146 4.51 9.45 -13.48
N ALA A 147 5.34 8.85 -14.33
CA ALA A 147 6.80 9.02 -14.32
C ALA A 147 7.19 9.96 -15.47
N SER A 148 7.72 11.13 -15.13
CA SER A 148 8.25 12.11 -16.07
C SER A 148 9.76 11.96 -16.18
N MET A 149 10.26 11.97 -17.41
CA MET A 149 11.68 11.76 -17.71
C MET A 149 12.24 12.99 -18.40
N GLN A 150 13.39 13.45 -17.92
CA GLN A 150 13.99 14.70 -18.38
C GLN A 150 15.45 14.51 -18.81
N TRP A 151 15.82 15.15 -19.91
CA TRP A 151 17.22 15.35 -20.30
C TRP A 151 17.45 16.80 -20.73
N THR A 152 18.72 17.22 -20.71
CA THR A 152 19.14 18.57 -21.07
C THR A 152 18.67 18.96 -22.47
N GLY A 153 17.71 19.87 -22.54
CA GLY A 153 17.16 20.43 -23.79
C GLY A 153 15.74 19.99 -24.15
N ALA A 154 15.17 18.98 -23.49
CA ALA A 154 13.78 18.54 -23.72
C ALA A 154 13.13 18.07 -22.40
N PRO A 155 12.60 18.99 -21.59
CA PRO A 155 11.83 18.62 -20.40
C PRO A 155 10.54 17.88 -20.81
N ASP A 156 10.19 16.84 -20.05
CA ASP A 156 8.98 16.01 -20.22
C ASP A 156 8.80 15.39 -21.61
N ALA A 157 9.90 15.07 -22.28
CA ALA A 157 9.86 14.46 -23.61
C ALA A 157 9.24 13.06 -23.60
N LEU A 158 9.32 12.36 -22.47
CA LEU A 158 8.87 11.00 -22.30
C LEU A 158 8.10 10.87 -20.99
N GLN A 159 6.91 10.26 -21.06
CA GLN A 159 6.06 10.01 -19.90
C GLN A 159 5.60 8.57 -19.90
N LEU A 160 5.71 7.94 -18.73
CA LEU A 160 5.13 6.63 -18.47
C LEU A 160 3.99 6.80 -17.48
N HIS A 161 2.84 6.30 -17.87
CA HIS A 161 1.64 6.38 -17.08
C HIS A 161 1.10 4.98 -16.84
N MET A 162 0.68 4.74 -15.62
CA MET A 162 0.18 3.43 -15.22
C MET A 162 -0.99 3.57 -14.27
N SER A 163 -1.93 2.64 -14.39
CA SER A 163 -2.97 2.44 -13.39
C SER A 163 -2.33 2.19 -12.01
N ARG A 164 -3.07 2.49 -10.95
CA ARG A 164 -2.65 2.14 -9.59
C ARG A 164 -2.36 0.63 -9.43
N GLY A 165 -3.14 -0.22 -10.10
CA GLY A 165 -2.97 -1.67 -10.08
C GLY A 165 -1.60 -2.11 -10.65
N CYS A 166 -1.21 -1.55 -11.80
CA CYS A 166 0.09 -1.78 -12.40
C CYS A 166 1.25 -1.23 -11.54
N ALA A 167 1.10 -0.03 -10.97
CA ALA A 167 2.11 0.52 -10.05
C ALA A 167 2.30 -0.36 -8.81
N ALA A 168 1.21 -0.86 -8.24
CA ALA A 168 1.25 -1.76 -7.09
C ALA A 168 1.87 -3.13 -7.46
N ALA A 169 1.56 -3.66 -8.64
CA ALA A 169 2.16 -4.89 -9.15
C ALA A 169 3.67 -4.73 -9.35
N ALA A 170 4.11 -3.62 -9.96
CA ALA A 170 5.52 -3.29 -10.13
C ALA A 170 6.24 -3.18 -8.79
N ARG A 171 5.64 -2.45 -7.83
CA ARG A 171 6.22 -2.31 -6.49
C ARG A 171 6.36 -3.64 -5.77
N LYS A 172 5.36 -4.52 -5.89
CA LYS A 172 5.40 -5.88 -5.33
C LYS A 172 6.50 -6.72 -5.97
N ARG A 173 6.76 -6.59 -7.28
CA ARG A 173 7.87 -7.27 -7.97
C ARG A 173 9.22 -6.84 -7.42
N LEU A 174 9.40 -5.54 -7.12
CA LEU A 174 10.62 -5.03 -6.46
C LEU A 174 10.79 -5.52 -5.02
N CYS A 175 9.69 -5.81 -4.33
CA CYS A 175 9.73 -6.38 -2.98
C CYS A 175 9.95 -7.91 -2.95
N ARG A 176 10.03 -8.61 -4.08
CA ARG A 176 10.12 -10.09 -4.07
C ARG A 176 11.36 -10.62 -3.35
N ASP A 177 12.40 -9.81 -3.20
CA ASP A 177 13.61 -10.15 -2.45
C ASP A 177 13.54 -9.81 -0.95
N VAL A 178 12.41 -9.25 -0.47
CA VAL A 178 12.20 -9.08 0.98
C VAL A 178 12.02 -10.47 1.56
N ARG A 179 13.09 -10.96 2.22
CA ARG A 179 13.11 -12.16 3.06
C ARG A 179 11.74 -12.32 3.71
N GLN A 180 11.05 -13.43 3.44
CA GLN A 180 9.80 -13.73 4.11
C GLN A 180 10.01 -13.50 5.60
N GLY A 181 9.41 -12.41 6.11
CA GLY A 181 9.48 -12.10 7.52
C GLY A 181 9.02 -13.34 8.27
N ARG A 182 9.61 -13.61 9.43
CA ARG A 182 9.13 -14.70 10.29
C ARG A 182 7.62 -14.57 10.37
N PRO A 183 6.84 -15.62 10.03
CA PRO A 183 5.39 -15.52 10.01
C PRO A 183 4.94 -14.93 11.34
N LEU A 184 4.04 -13.94 11.26
CA LEU A 184 3.44 -13.36 12.46
C LEU A 184 2.95 -14.52 13.33
N GLU A 185 3.28 -14.48 14.62
CA GLU A 185 2.80 -15.50 15.55
C GLU A 185 1.28 -15.60 15.43
N SER A 186 0.75 -16.82 15.56
CA SER A 186 -0.70 -17.00 15.54
C SER A 186 -1.32 -16.07 16.59
N ARG A 187 -2.54 -15.57 16.31
CA ARG A 187 -3.28 -14.75 17.28
C ARG A 187 -3.34 -15.40 18.66
N SER A 188 -3.45 -16.73 18.70
CA SER A 188 -3.36 -17.52 19.94
C SER A 188 -2.00 -17.40 20.64
N GLY A 189 -0.88 -17.47 19.91
CA GLY A 189 0.46 -17.32 20.47
C GLY A 189 0.71 -15.91 21.04
N ALA A 190 0.24 -14.88 20.33
CA ALA A 190 0.36 -13.49 20.77
C ALA A 190 -0.42 -13.20 22.07
N ILE A 191 -1.60 -13.83 22.24
CA ILE A 191 -2.46 -13.62 23.41
C ILE A 191 -2.11 -14.58 24.56
N ALA A 192 -1.47 -15.72 24.30
CA ALA A 192 -1.13 -16.72 25.31
C ALA A 192 -0.27 -16.20 26.46
N ARG A 193 0.47 -15.10 26.25
CA ARG A 193 1.32 -14.46 27.27
C ARG A 193 0.61 -13.37 28.06
N GLN A 194 -0.63 -13.03 27.72
CA GLN A 194 -1.39 -12.02 28.45
C GLN A 194 -1.89 -12.60 29.77
N VAL A 195 -1.52 -11.94 30.87
CA VAL A 195 -2.02 -12.28 32.20
C VAL A 195 -3.34 -11.54 32.40
N VAL A 196 -4.39 -12.31 32.70
CA VAL A 196 -5.74 -11.78 32.94
C VAL A 196 -6.12 -12.08 34.38
N LYS A 197 -6.67 -11.10 35.10
CA LYS A 197 -7.15 -11.32 36.46
C LYS A 197 -8.53 -11.95 36.40
N VAL A 198 -8.63 -13.19 36.89
CA VAL A 198 -9.90 -13.91 37.00
C VAL A 198 -10.34 -13.89 38.46
N GLY A 199 -11.58 -13.46 38.68
CA GLY A 199 -12.20 -13.43 40.00
C GLY A 199 -13.62 -14.03 39.98
N ALA A 200 -14.20 -14.13 41.16
CA ALA A 200 -15.61 -14.51 41.33
C ALA A 200 -16.33 -13.36 42.02
N TYR A 201 -17.40 -12.85 41.38
CA TYR A 201 -18.28 -11.86 41.98
C TYR A 201 -19.30 -12.57 42.86
N VAL A 202 -19.24 -12.27 44.17
CA VAL A 202 -20.01 -12.95 45.21
C VAL A 202 -21.41 -12.34 45.39
N GLY A 203 -21.53 -11.03 45.25
CA GLY A 203 -22.79 -10.28 45.39
C GLY A 203 -22.53 -8.81 45.71
N ALA A 204 -23.60 -8.01 45.79
CA ALA A 204 -23.56 -6.63 46.26
C ALA A 204 -24.48 -6.45 47.47
N GLY A 205 -24.07 -5.57 48.38
CA GLY A 205 -24.94 -5.02 49.42
C GLY A 205 -25.05 -3.51 49.21
N GLY A 206 -26.22 -2.95 49.47
CA GLY A 206 -26.37 -1.50 49.64
C GLY A 206 -26.01 -1.13 51.07
N ALA A 207 -25.16 -0.12 51.24
CA ALA A 207 -24.85 0.48 52.54
C ALA A 207 -24.65 1.98 52.36
N GLU A 208 -25.10 2.76 53.34
CA GLU A 208 -24.78 4.19 53.38
C GLU A 208 -23.31 4.41 53.75
N LEU A 209 -22.75 5.57 53.36
CA LEU A 209 -21.35 5.88 53.64
C LEU A 209 -21.04 5.87 55.14
N ALA A 210 -21.99 6.30 55.97
CA ALA A 210 -21.85 6.29 57.42
C ALA A 210 -21.72 4.85 57.97
N GLU A 211 -22.51 3.91 57.44
CA GLU A 211 -22.49 2.50 57.83
C GLU A 211 -21.17 1.82 57.42
N LEU A 212 -20.68 2.13 56.21
CA LEU A 212 -19.38 1.64 55.74
C LEU A 212 -18.22 2.13 56.62
N CYS A 213 -18.28 3.37 57.08
CA CYS A 213 -17.26 3.95 57.96
C CYS A 213 -17.30 3.41 59.40
N SER A 214 -18.41 2.79 59.81
CA SER A 214 -18.59 2.23 61.15
C SER A 214 -18.36 0.72 61.25
N LEU A 215 -18.00 0.05 60.15
CA LEU A 215 -17.75 -1.40 60.13
C LEU A 215 -16.52 -1.77 60.97
N ASP A 216 -16.68 -2.77 61.83
CA ASP A 216 -15.61 -3.35 62.66
C ASP A 216 -15.51 -4.88 62.46
N VAL A 217 -14.45 -5.47 63.02
CA VAL A 217 -14.17 -6.90 62.96
C VAL A 217 -15.29 -7.68 63.66
N GLY A 218 -16.03 -8.48 62.89
CA GLY A 218 -17.13 -9.29 63.38
C GLY A 218 -18.50 -8.85 62.84
N ASP A 219 -18.57 -7.68 62.20
CA ASP A 219 -19.79 -7.22 61.56
C ASP A 219 -20.16 -8.06 60.33
N VAL A 220 -21.46 -8.17 60.08
CA VAL A 220 -22.02 -9.03 59.04
C VAL A 220 -22.70 -8.17 57.97
N LEU A 221 -22.22 -8.27 56.73
CA LEU A 221 -22.85 -7.67 55.56
C LEU A 221 -23.68 -8.71 54.81
N VAL A 222 -24.96 -8.39 54.59
CA VAL A 222 -25.86 -9.22 53.78
C VAL A 222 -25.74 -8.80 52.32
N LEU A 223 -25.46 -9.77 51.45
CA LEU A 223 -25.40 -9.57 50.01
C LEU A 223 -26.73 -9.94 49.36
N ASP A 224 -26.99 -9.38 48.18
CA ASP A 224 -28.18 -9.56 47.35
C ASP A 224 -28.34 -10.97 46.74
N ARG A 225 -27.50 -11.93 47.14
CA ARG A 225 -27.47 -13.28 46.57
C ARG A 225 -27.80 -14.37 47.58
N GLY A 226 -28.59 -15.35 47.13
CA GLY A 226 -28.95 -16.52 47.94
C GLY A 226 -27.78 -17.47 48.18
N VAL A 227 -27.81 -18.14 49.33
CA VAL A 227 -26.85 -19.19 49.70
C VAL A 227 -26.96 -20.35 48.70
N GLY A 228 -25.83 -20.73 48.09
CA GLY A 228 -25.76 -21.81 47.10
C GLY A 228 -26.00 -21.37 45.64
N ALA A 229 -26.28 -20.09 45.38
CA ALA A 229 -26.33 -19.57 44.01
C ALA A 229 -24.94 -19.58 43.36
N ALA A 230 -24.88 -19.84 42.06
CA ALA A 230 -23.64 -19.80 41.29
C ALA A 230 -23.03 -18.39 41.27
N PHE A 231 -21.70 -18.29 41.27
CA PHE A 231 -21.00 -17.02 41.20
C PHE A 231 -20.85 -16.53 39.76
N GLU A 232 -20.75 -15.22 39.58
CA GLU A 232 -20.42 -14.65 38.26
C GLU A 232 -18.91 -14.57 38.12
N LEU A 233 -18.38 -15.05 36.99
CA LEU A 233 -16.97 -14.91 36.67
C LEU A 233 -16.66 -13.45 36.37
N THR A 234 -15.59 -12.90 36.95
CA THR A 234 -15.06 -11.58 36.61
C THR A 234 -13.72 -11.69 35.89
N VAL A 235 -13.55 -10.85 34.87
CA VAL A 235 -12.32 -10.71 34.09
C VAL A 235 -11.87 -9.26 34.19
N ASP A 236 -10.72 -9.02 34.82
CA ASP A 236 -10.19 -7.68 35.12
C ASP A 236 -11.22 -6.76 35.80
N GLY A 237 -12.06 -7.35 36.66
CA GLY A 237 -13.11 -6.65 37.42
C GLY A 237 -14.44 -6.47 36.67
N ALA A 238 -14.49 -6.75 35.37
CA ALA A 238 -15.74 -6.75 34.61
C ALA A 238 -16.51 -8.05 34.82
N ARG A 239 -17.82 -7.97 35.08
CA ARG A 239 -18.69 -9.14 35.22
C ARG A 239 -18.92 -9.79 33.86
N THR A 240 -19.04 -11.10 33.85
CA THR A 240 -19.41 -11.89 32.68
C THR A 240 -20.64 -12.72 32.99
N ASP A 241 -21.41 -13.08 31.96
CA ASP A 241 -22.62 -13.91 32.11
C ASP A 241 -22.30 -15.39 32.37
N ARG A 242 -21.03 -15.73 32.63
CA ARG A 242 -20.59 -17.10 32.83
C ARG A 242 -20.68 -17.47 34.31
N PRO A 243 -21.45 -18.51 34.67
CA PRO A 243 -21.47 -19.03 36.02
C PRO A 243 -20.14 -19.72 36.34
N CYS A 244 -19.69 -19.58 37.57
CA CYS A 244 -18.57 -20.34 38.12
C CYS A 244 -18.93 -20.88 39.51
N ALA A 245 -18.33 -22.02 39.86
CA ALA A 245 -18.49 -22.65 41.16
C ALA A 245 -17.12 -22.80 41.82
N PHE A 246 -17.08 -22.69 43.15
CA PHE A 246 -15.93 -23.17 43.90
C PHE A 246 -15.84 -24.69 43.71
N GLY A 247 -14.71 -25.18 43.20
CA GLY A 247 -14.41 -26.61 43.32
C GLY A 247 -14.15 -26.98 44.78
N ASP A 248 -14.25 -28.26 45.12
CA ASP A 248 -13.96 -28.76 46.47
C ASP A 248 -12.60 -28.26 46.95
N VAL A 249 -12.61 -27.41 47.98
CA VAL A 249 -11.41 -26.98 48.69
C VAL A 249 -11.13 -28.04 49.75
N ALA A 250 -10.02 -28.77 49.60
CA ALA A 250 -9.55 -29.69 50.65
C ALA A 250 -9.41 -28.93 51.98
N PRO A 251 -9.82 -29.52 53.12
CA PRO A 251 -9.95 -28.77 54.37
C PRO A 251 -8.61 -28.26 54.90
N ALA A 252 -8.60 -26.94 55.14
CA ALA A 252 -7.78 -26.11 56.02
C ALA A 252 -6.42 -26.66 56.49
N GLY A 253 -5.36 -26.10 55.88
CA GLY A 253 -3.97 -26.24 56.36
C GLY A 253 -2.96 -25.41 55.57
N SER A 254 -3.30 -24.98 54.36
CA SER A 254 -2.47 -24.10 53.54
C SER A 254 -3.19 -22.79 53.27
N SER A 255 -2.44 -21.69 53.36
CA SER A 255 -2.72 -20.36 52.83
C SER A 255 -3.76 -20.36 51.70
N ILE A 256 -4.70 -19.41 51.75
CA ILE A 256 -5.67 -19.10 50.68
C ILE A 256 -4.91 -18.68 49.42
N ALA A 257 -4.32 -19.65 48.74
CA ALA A 257 -3.60 -19.51 47.50
C ALA A 257 -4.09 -20.66 46.62
N ALA A 258 -4.93 -20.30 45.65
CA ALA A 258 -5.53 -21.17 44.63
C ALA A 258 -6.70 -22.07 45.09
N ALA A 259 -7.88 -21.48 45.24
CA ALA A 259 -9.12 -22.21 44.96
C ALA A 259 -9.23 -22.38 43.43
N ASN A 260 -9.37 -23.63 42.95
CA ASN A 260 -9.57 -23.92 41.53
C ASN A 260 -10.98 -23.43 41.11
N VAL A 261 -11.05 -22.36 40.34
CA VAL A 261 -12.29 -21.88 39.72
C VAL A 261 -12.59 -22.78 38.52
N ARG A 262 -13.70 -23.52 38.56
CA ARG A 262 -14.21 -24.27 37.40
C ARG A 262 -15.24 -23.40 36.66
N VAL A 263 -14.98 -23.14 35.39
CA VAL A 263 -15.93 -22.50 34.46
C VAL A 263 -16.75 -23.61 33.80
N ALA A 264 -18.08 -23.49 33.84
CA ALA A 264 -19.01 -24.42 33.18
C ALA A 264 -19.13 -24.15 31.67
#